data_AF-A0A2N3CZY8-F1
#
_entry.id   AF-A0A2N3CZY8-F1
#
_cell.length_a   1.000
_cell.length_b   1.000
_cell.length_c   1.000
_cell.angle_alpha   90.00
_cell.angle_beta   90.00
_cell.angle_gamma   90.00
#
_symmetry.space_group_name_H-M   'P 1'
#
loop_
_entity.id
_entity.type
_entity.pdbx_description
1 polymer ?
#
loop_
_entity_poly.entity_id
_entity_poly.type
_entity_poly.pdbx_seq_one_letter_code
_entity_poly.pdbx_strand_id
1 'polypeptide(L)' 'KPVQFYYHYFVPGFFLLGALALALSDLRRAGWGKWLAWGTLAASTGLFALFYKVLSAAPLEGAMSFAKWAWLMGWR' A
#
# COMPACT_ATOMS: atom_id res chain seq x y z
N LYS A 1 -28.17 -5.30 -8.51
CA LYS A 1 -27.31 -5.38 -7.30
C LYS A 1 -26.23 -4.31 -7.46
N PRO A 2 -26.04 -3.36 -6.54
CA PRO A 2 -24.97 -2.37 -6.68
C PRO A 2 -23.63 -3.11 -6.66
N VAL A 3 -22.88 -3.05 -7.76
CA VAL A 3 -21.50 -3.56 -7.79
C VAL A 3 -20.62 -2.45 -7.23
N GLN A 4 -20.13 -2.65 -6.00
CA GLN A 4 -19.13 -1.76 -5.42
C GLN A 4 -17.76 -2.11 -6.00
N PHE A 5 -17.18 -1.19 -6.77
CA PHE A 5 -15.79 -1.24 -7.18
C PHE A 5 -14.85 -0.82 -6.05
N TYR A 6 -13.59 -1.25 -6.09
CA TYR A 6 -12.59 -0.95 -5.06
C TYR A 6 -12.41 0.55 -4.75
N TYR A 7 -12.59 1.44 -5.72
CA TYR A 7 -12.43 2.88 -5.50
C TYR A 7 -13.45 3.47 -4.52
N HIS A 8 -14.58 2.80 -4.27
CA HIS A 8 -15.55 3.24 -3.26
C HIS A 8 -14.98 3.20 -1.84
N TYR A 9 -13.94 2.40 -1.62
CA TYR A 9 -13.25 2.31 -0.33
C TYR A 9 -12.14 3.36 -0.17
N PHE A 10 -11.89 4.20 -1.18
CA PHE A 10 -10.80 5.16 -1.14
C PHE A 10 -11.01 6.24 -0.06
N VAL A 11 -12.22 6.82 0.01
CA VAL A 11 -12.55 7.85 1.01
C VAL A 11 -12.53 7.30 2.45
N PRO A 12 -13.18 6.16 2.77
CA PRO A 12 -13.00 5.52 4.08
C PRO A 12 -11.53 5.21 4.41
N GLY A 13 -10.73 4.86 3.39
CA GLY A 13 -9.30 4.60 3.53
C GLY A 13 -8.50 5.78 4.08
N PHE A 14 -8.90 7.03 3.81
CA PHE A 14 -8.22 8.21 4.36
C PHE A 14 -8.31 8.29 5.89
N PHE A 15 -9.44 7.91 6.48
CA PHE A 15 -9.58 7.87 7.93
C PHE A 15 -8.68 6.80 8.55
N LEU A 16 -8.54 5.65 7.90
CA LEU A 16 -7.61 4.59 8.33
C LEU A 16 -6.16 5.05 8.23
N LEU A 17 -5.78 5.76 7.17
CA LEU A 17 -4.44 6.35 7.04
C LEU A 17 -4.17 7.41 8.11
N GLY A 18 -5.16 8.25 8.44
CA GLY A 18 -5.07 9.20 9.54
C GLY A 18 -4.88 8.52 10.90
N ALA A 19 -5.67 7.48 11.19
CA ALA A 19 -5.53 6.68 12.40
C ALA A 19 -4.15 6.00 12.49
N LEU A 20 -3.66 5.44 11.37
CA LEU A 20 -2.32 4.86 11.29
C LEU A 20 -1.23 5.91 11.57
N ALA A 21 -1.35 7.12 11.01
CA ALA A 21 -0.39 8.18 11.24
C ALA A 21 -0.31 8.60 12.72
N LEU A 22 -1.45 8.70 13.40
CA LEU A 22 -1.49 8.98 14.84
C LEU A 22 -0.86 7.83 15.64
N ALA A 23 -1.20 6.58 15.33
CA ALA A 23 -0.64 5.41 15.99
C ALA A 23 0.89 5.31 15.83
N LEU A 24 1.42 5.59 14.63
CA LEU A 24 2.87 5.62 14.39
C LEU A 24 3.54 6.81 15.10
N SER A 25 2.86 7.95 15.22
CA SER A 25 3.35 9.10 16.00
C SER A 25 3.52 8.74 17.47
N ASP A 26 2.52 8.10 18.08
CA ASP A 26 2.56 7.67 19.47
C ASP A 26 3.59 6.56 19.70
N LEU A 27 3.64 5.58 18.79
CA LEU A 27 4.64 4.51 18.81
C LEU A 27 6.07 5.06 18.72
N ARG A 28 6.29 6.07 17.90
CA ARG A 28 7.58 6.77 17.80
C ARG A 28 7.94 7.49 19.10
N ARG A 29 6.96 8.08 19.80
CA ARG A 29 7.15 8.78 21.08
C ARG A 29 7.43 7.83 22.25
N ALA A 30 6.96 6.58 22.18
CA ALA A 30 7.23 5.54 23.18
C ALA A 30 8.70 5.09 23.26
N GLY A 31 9.57 5.58 22.37
CA GLY A 31 11.02 5.33 22.40
C GLY A 31 11.42 3.99 21.80
N TRP A 32 10.92 2.88 22.33
CA TRP A 32 11.19 1.53 21.80
C TRP A 32 10.54 1.29 20.43
N GLY A 33 9.42 1.97 20.16
CA GLY A 33 8.68 1.86 18.91
C GLY A 33 9.21 2.72 17.76
N LYS A 34 10.29 3.48 17.96
CA LYS A 34 10.84 4.40 16.94
C LYS A 34 11.24 3.68 15.65
N TRP A 35 11.88 2.51 15.75
CA TRP A 35 12.26 1.72 14.58
C TRP A 35 11.06 1.17 13.83
N LEU A 36 10.01 0.74 14.54
CA LEU A 36 8.78 0.27 13.91
C LEU A 36 8.07 1.42 13.16
N ALA A 37 7.97 2.59 13.78
CA ALA A 37 7.33 3.76 13.17
C ALA A 37 8.00 4.16 11.84
N TRP A 38 9.33 4.25 11.83
CA TRP A 38 10.08 4.55 10.60
C TRP A 38 10.11 3.37 9.63
N GLY A 39 10.18 2.15 10.15
CA GLY A 39 10.15 0.92 9.36
C GLY A 39 8.86 0.78 8.55
N THR A 40 7.71 1.12 9.13
CA THR A 40 6.42 1.14 8.40
C THR A 40 6.43 2.13 7.23
N LEU A 41 6.97 3.33 7.43
CA LEU A 41 7.08 4.32 6.35
C LEU A 41 8.05 3.86 5.26
N ALA A 42 9.23 3.38 5.64
CA ALA A 42 10.23 2.86 4.70
C ALA A 42 9.70 1.67 3.89
N ALA A 43 9.02 0.72 4.55
CA ALA A 43 8.39 -0.42 3.89
C ALA A 43 7.27 0.02 2.93
N SER A 44 6.44 0.98 3.33
CA SER A 44 5.37 1.52 2.47
C SER A 44 5.93 2.18 1.20
N THR A 45 6.97 3.01 1.36
CA THR A 45 7.67 3.64 0.23
C THR A 45 8.37 2.60 -0.65
N GLY A 46 9.00 1.59 -0.05
CA GLY A 46 9.64 0.49 -0.78
C GLY A 46 8.64 -0.31 -1.60
N LEU A 47 7.46 -0.61 -1.04
CA LEU A 47 6.38 -1.28 -1.75
C LEU A 47 5.83 -0.42 -2.89
N PHE A 48 5.65 0.88 -2.66
CA PHE A 48 5.28 1.81 -3.73
C PHE A 48 6.31 1.82 -4.87
N ALA A 49 7.61 1.92 -4.54
CA ALA A 49 8.69 1.90 -5.53
C ALA A 49 8.72 0.59 -6.31
N LEU A 50 8.50 -0.54 -5.64
CA LEU A 50 8.39 -1.85 -6.29
C LEU A 50 7.24 -1.86 -7.29
N PHE A 51 6.05 -1.41 -6.91
CA PHE A 51 4.84 -1.42 -7.76
C PHE A 51 4.74 -0.24 -8.74
N TYR A 52 5.67 0.72 -8.68
CA TYR A 52 5.60 1.96 -9.47
C TYR A 52 5.44 1.69 -10.97
N LYS A 53 6.11 0.66 -11.49
CA LYS A 53 6.04 0.27 -12.90
C LYS A 53 4.60 -0.03 -13.36
N VAL A 54 3.82 -0.75 -12.54
CA VAL A 54 2.43 -1.07 -12.85
C VAL A 54 1.53 0.15 -12.63
N LEU A 55 1.75 0.89 -11.54
CA LEU A 55 0.97 2.08 -11.20
C LEU A 55 1.10 3.20 -12.26
N SER A 56 2.28 3.32 -12.86
CA SER A 56 2.58 4.28 -13.93
C SER A 56 2.18 3.80 -15.33
N ALA A 57 1.60 2.60 -15.45
CA ALA A 57 1.29 1.96 -16.73
C ALA A 57 2.52 1.85 -17.67
N ALA A 58 3.72 1.70 -17.10
CA ALA A 58 4.95 1.54 -17.88
C ALA A 58 4.97 0.17 -18.60
N PRO A 59 5.70 0.05 -19.73
CA PRO A 59 5.75 -1.19 -20.50
C PRO A 59 6.28 -2.37 -19.68
N LEU A 60 5.51 -3.46 -19.64
CA LEU A 60 5.94 -4.71 -19.02
C LEU A 60 6.77 -5.56 -19.99
N GLU A 61 7.49 -6.56 -19.47
CA GLU A 61 8.52 -7.30 -20.21
C GLU A 61 7.98 -8.23 -21.31
N GLY A 62 6.68 -8.53 -21.32
CA GLY A 62 6.08 -9.40 -22.32
C GLY A 62 4.68 -9.88 -21.96
N ALA A 63 4.15 -10.82 -22.74
CA ALA A 63 2.84 -11.41 -22.49
C ALA A 63 2.77 -12.03 -21.09
N MET A 64 1.63 -11.85 -20.41
CA MET A 64 1.36 -12.39 -19.06
C MET A 64 2.30 -11.92 -17.94
N SER A 65 3.21 -10.96 -18.20
CA SER A 65 4.11 -10.39 -17.19
C SER A 65 3.36 -9.71 -16.03
N PHE A 66 2.11 -9.29 -16.24
CA PHE A 66 1.22 -8.77 -15.19
C PHE A 66 1.03 -9.77 -14.02
N ALA A 67 1.13 -11.09 -14.28
CA ALA A 67 0.97 -12.11 -13.26
C ALA A 67 2.04 -12.05 -12.16
N LYS A 68 3.21 -11.45 -12.43
CA LYS A 68 4.25 -11.20 -11.42
C LYS A 68 3.81 -10.20 -10.33
N TRP A 69 2.82 -9.38 -10.65
CA TRP A 69 2.30 -8.32 -9.80
C TRP A 69 1.00 -8.71 -9.09
N ALA A 70 0.38 -9.83 -9.49
CA ALA A 70 -0.81 -10.40 -8.89
C ALA A 70 -0.45 -11.41 -7.79
N TRP A 71 0.05 -10.90 -6.66
CA TRP A 71 0.57 -11.73 -5.56
C TRP A 71 -0.52 -12.52 -4.84
N LEU A 72 -1.72 -11.93 -4.70
CA LEU A 72 -2.86 -12.60 -4.09
C LEU A 72 -3.69 -13.31 -5.15
N MET A 73 -4.22 -14.48 -4.83
CA MET A 73 -5.03 -15.28 -5.76
C MET A 73 -6.24 -14.49 -6.30
N GLY A 74 -6.84 -13.63 -5.47
CA GLY A 74 -7.98 -12.78 -5.86
C GLY A 74 -7.63 -11.54 -6.69
N TRP A 75 -6.34 -11.32 -7.03
CA TRP A 75 -5.91 -10.22 -7.90
C TRP A 75 -5.79 -10.62 -9.38
N ARG A 76 -5.90 -11.92 -9.68
CA ARG A 76 -5.78 -12.48 -11.02
C ARG A 76 -7.11 -12.47 -11.76
#